data_AF-A0A820ZYE5-F1
#
_entry.id   AF-A0A820ZYE5-F1
#
_cell.length_a   1.000
_cell.length_b   1.000
_cell.length_c   1.000
_cell.angle_alpha   90.00
_cell.angle_beta   90.00
_cell.angle_gamma   90.00
#
_symmetry.space_group_name_H-M   'P 1'
#
loop_
_entity.id
_entity.type
_entity.pdbx_description
1 polymer ?
#
loop_
_entity_poly.entity_id
_entity_poly.type
_entity_poly.pdbx_seq_one_letter_code
_entity_poly.pdbx_strand_id
1 'polypeptide(L)'
;MMMSCSYNGVACTAANFTSFISPTYGMCNTFNAKLKNVVDGGIRYDSDNGANGLLQLALYTHEQQYVPFMTQGTGIVALVHDNSEVPNVEMEAVFLSPGRHHRLGFKKKKSLFLA
;
A
#
# COMPACT_ATOMS: atom_id res chain seq x y z
N MET A 1 -1.35 3.46 12.77
CA MET A 1 -1.85 2.65 11.63
C MET A 1 -0.75 1.85 10.93
N MET A 2 0.53 2.25 10.96
CA MET A 2 1.68 1.40 10.59
C MET A 2 2.61 1.25 11.80
N MET A 3 2.92 0.01 12.19
CA MET A 3 3.77 -0.32 13.34
C MET A 3 5.22 -0.54 12.91
N SER A 4 5.43 -1.24 11.79
CA SER A 4 6.75 -1.45 11.20
C SER A 4 6.65 -1.51 9.69
N CYS A 5 7.74 -1.12 9.04
CA CYS A 5 7.89 -1.13 7.59
C CYS A 5 9.32 -1.51 7.25
N SER A 6 9.48 -2.44 6.32
CA SER A 6 10.75 -2.80 5.71
C SER A 6 10.55 -3.02 4.22
N TYR A 7 11.40 -2.40 3.41
CA TYR A 7 11.47 -2.64 1.98
C TYR A 7 12.86 -3.15 1.62
N ASN A 8 12.94 -4.35 1.05
CA ASN A 8 14.22 -4.97 0.67
C ASN A 8 15.26 -4.97 1.82
N GLY A 9 14.80 -5.22 3.04
CA GLY A 9 15.64 -5.26 4.25
C GLY A 9 16.00 -3.90 4.85
N VAL A 10 15.59 -2.79 4.24
CA VAL A 10 15.80 -1.43 4.76
C VAL A 10 14.54 -0.93 5.43
N ALA A 11 14.70 -0.42 6.66
CA ALA A 11 13.60 0.16 7.41
C ALA A 11 13.02 1.38 6.67
N CYS A 12 11.69 1.44 6.58
CA CYS A 12 10.96 2.60 6.04
C CYS A 12 10.13 3.28 7.12
N THR A 13 9.87 4.57 6.93
CA THR A 13 9.08 5.38 7.87
C THR A 13 7.85 5.96 7.17
N ALA A 14 6.97 6.60 7.95
CA ALA A 14 5.79 7.27 7.40
C ALA A 14 6.15 8.36 6.37
N ALA A 15 7.36 8.91 6.39
CA ALA A 15 7.83 9.88 5.41
C ALA A 15 7.99 9.29 3.99
N ASN A 16 8.10 7.95 3.87
CA ASN A 16 8.19 7.26 2.58
C ASN A 16 6.81 6.95 1.98
N PHE A 17 5.74 7.38 2.63
CA PHE A 17 4.37 7.17 2.19
C PHE A 17 3.72 8.50 1.84
N THR A 18 2.86 8.46 0.83
CA THR A 18 2.00 9.58 0.49
C THR A 18 0.58 9.24 0.85
N SER A 19 -0.04 10.08 1.68
CA SER A 19 -1.41 9.85 2.12
C SER A 19 -2.42 10.55 1.19
N PHE A 20 -3.59 9.92 1.04
CA PHE A 20 -4.80 10.49 0.46
C PHE A 20 -6.02 9.95 1.24
N ILE A 21 -7.16 10.64 1.13
CA ILE A 21 -8.39 10.24 1.81
C ILE A 21 -9.34 9.65 0.77
N SER A 22 -9.69 8.37 0.94
CA SER A 22 -10.79 7.72 0.24
C SER A 22 -12.10 8.07 0.95
N PRO A 23 -13.16 8.47 0.22
CA PRO A 23 -14.49 8.68 0.78
C PRO A 23 -15.05 7.44 1.47
N THR A 24 -14.71 6.26 0.94
CA THR A 24 -15.25 4.96 1.38
C THR A 24 -14.39 4.32 2.46
N TYR A 25 -13.05 4.42 2.37
CA TYR A 25 -12.12 3.68 3.25
C TYR A 25 -11.31 4.57 4.21
N GLY A 26 -11.48 5.88 4.15
CA GLY A 26 -10.76 6.82 5.01
C GLY A 26 -9.30 7.04 4.57
N MET A 27 -8.37 7.08 5.52
CA MET A 27 -6.99 7.45 5.25
C MET A 27 -6.18 6.30 4.61
N CYS A 28 -5.82 6.47 3.35
CA CYS A 28 -4.97 5.55 2.59
C CYS A 28 -3.53 6.06 2.54
N ASN A 29 -2.56 5.14 2.60
CA ASN A 29 -1.13 5.46 2.52
C ASN A 29 -0.49 4.67 1.38
N THR A 30 0.07 5.39 0.40
CA THR A 30 0.70 4.78 -0.78
C THR A 30 2.21 4.81 -0.63
N PHE A 31 2.84 3.64 -0.75
CA PHE A 31 4.29 3.50 -0.81
C PHE A 31 4.77 3.73 -2.26
N ASN A 32 5.94 4.37 -2.43
CA ASN A 32 6.61 4.53 -3.73
C ASN A 32 5.78 5.27 -4.82
N ALA A 33 4.98 6.27 -4.42
CA ALA A 33 4.23 7.10 -5.37
C ALA A 33 5.15 8.14 -6.06
N LYS A 34 5.08 8.24 -7.38
CA LYS A 34 5.86 9.22 -8.18
C LYS A 34 5.27 10.63 -8.13
N LEU A 35 3.97 10.73 -7.83
CA LEU A 35 3.16 11.95 -7.93
C LEU A 35 3.44 12.99 -6.82
N LYS A 36 4.24 12.69 -5.80
CA LYS A 36 4.64 13.68 -4.77
C LYS A 36 6.15 13.63 -4.55
N ASN A 37 6.72 14.80 -4.31
CA ASN A 37 8.12 14.98 -3.89
C ASN A 37 8.33 14.31 -2.52
N VAL A 38 8.54 13.00 -2.52
CA VAL A 38 8.98 12.27 -1.33
C VAL A 38 10.37 12.79 -0.99
N VAL A 39 10.48 13.37 0.21
CA VAL A 39 11.62 14.20 0.66
C VAL A 39 12.96 13.45 0.64
N ASP A 40 12.96 12.11 0.54
CA ASP A 40 14.15 11.29 0.75
C ASP A 40 14.26 10.01 -0.11
N GLY A 41 13.60 9.92 -1.27
CA GLY A 41 13.76 8.72 -2.08
C GLY A 41 13.08 8.74 -3.42
N GLY A 42 13.89 8.70 -4.48
CA GLY A 42 13.42 8.40 -5.83
C GLY A 42 12.66 7.07 -5.90
N ILE A 43 12.15 6.79 -7.10
CA ILE A 43 11.40 5.55 -7.40
C ILE A 43 12.22 4.34 -6.93
N ARG A 44 11.62 3.52 -6.08
CA ARG A 44 12.18 2.25 -5.63
C ARG A 44 11.93 1.17 -6.67
N TYR A 45 12.95 0.35 -6.92
CA TYR A 45 12.90 -0.76 -7.86
C TYR A 45 13.02 -2.10 -7.13
N ASP A 46 12.43 -3.14 -7.71
CA ASP A 46 12.42 -4.48 -7.09
C ASP A 46 13.82 -4.99 -6.78
N SER A 47 14.80 -4.69 -7.66
CA SER A 47 16.21 -5.07 -7.53
C SER A 47 17.02 -4.23 -6.55
N ASP A 48 16.41 -3.22 -5.91
CA ASP A 48 17.11 -2.39 -4.92
C ASP A 48 17.69 -3.28 -3.81
N ASN A 49 18.93 -3.00 -3.41
CA ASN A 49 19.69 -3.79 -2.42
C ASN A 49 19.84 -5.29 -2.78
N GLY A 50 19.73 -5.66 -4.05
CA GLY A 50 19.89 -7.06 -4.50
C GLY A 50 18.77 -8.00 -4.05
N ALA A 51 17.62 -7.45 -3.66
CA ALA A 51 16.45 -8.20 -3.23
C ALA A 51 15.40 -8.32 -4.36
N ASN A 52 14.22 -8.87 -4.01
CA ASN A 52 13.15 -9.19 -4.96
C ASN A 52 11.89 -8.31 -4.77
N GLY A 53 12.06 -7.04 -4.40
CA GLY A 53 10.96 -6.09 -4.21
C GLY A 53 10.01 -6.45 -3.06
N LEU A 54 10.55 -6.92 -1.94
CA LEU A 54 9.74 -7.35 -0.80
C LEU A 54 9.40 -6.15 0.09
N LEU A 55 8.11 -5.81 0.16
CA LEU A 55 7.53 -4.89 1.13
C LEU A 55 6.91 -5.67 2.29
N GLN A 56 7.42 -5.45 3.50
CA GLN A 56 6.90 -6.02 4.73
C GLN A 56 6.29 -4.92 5.60
N LEU A 57 5.03 -5.09 5.97
CA LEU A 57 4.28 -4.14 6.79
C LEU A 57 3.66 -4.85 7.97
N ALA A 58 3.83 -4.28 9.17
CA ALA A 58 2.97 -4.58 10.30
C ALA A 58 1.99 -3.42 10.48
N LEU A 59 0.71 -3.71 10.35
CA LEU A 59 -0.35 -2.71 10.43
C LEU A 59 -1.16 -2.92 11.70
N TYR A 60 -1.62 -1.82 12.28
CA TYR A 60 -2.46 -1.85 13.47
C TYR A 60 -3.82 -1.24 13.13
N THR A 61 -4.86 -2.07 13.20
CA THR A 61 -6.27 -1.71 13.05
C THR A 61 -6.83 -1.37 14.43
N HIS A 62 -7.14 -0.09 14.66
CA HIS A 62 -7.69 0.34 15.93
C HIS A 62 -9.22 0.20 15.90
N GLU A 63 -9.73 -0.93 16.40
CA GLU A 63 -11.16 -1.30 16.33
C GLU A 63 -12.09 -0.24 16.93
N GLN A 64 -11.66 0.52 17.94
CA GLN A 64 -12.47 1.55 18.59
C GLN A 64 -12.64 2.84 17.76
N GLN A 65 -11.90 3.01 16.66
CA GLN A 65 -12.02 4.16 15.75
C GLN A 65 -13.01 3.91 14.61
N TYR A 66 -13.60 2.71 14.52
CA TYR A 66 -14.59 2.40 13.49
C TYR A 66 -15.93 3.04 13.84
N VAL A 67 -16.52 3.75 12.88
CA VAL A 67 -17.85 4.34 13.04
C VAL A 67 -18.89 3.23 12.89
N PRO A 68 -19.66 2.91 13.96
CA PRO A 68 -20.71 1.91 13.88
C PRO A 68 -21.71 2.27 12.78
N PHE A 69 -22.27 1.28 12.09
CA PHE A 69 -23.26 1.43 11.00
C PHE A 69 -22.75 2.02 9.67
N MET A 70 -21.57 2.65 9.64
CA MET A 70 -20.95 3.16 8.42
C MET A 70 -19.97 2.17 7.78
N THR A 71 -19.38 1.28 8.58
CA THR A 71 -18.41 0.27 8.12
C THR A 71 -18.92 -1.13 8.48
N GLN A 72 -18.93 -2.05 7.50
CA GLN A 72 -19.43 -3.42 7.68
C GLN A 72 -18.32 -4.41 8.11
N GLY A 73 -17.38 -3.96 8.93
CA GLY A 73 -16.30 -4.81 9.46
C GLY A 73 -14.97 -4.09 9.64
N THR A 74 -14.01 -4.80 10.22
CA THR A 74 -12.62 -4.34 10.39
C THR A 74 -11.71 -5.10 9.44
N GLY A 75 -10.91 -4.37 8.67
CA GLY A 75 -10.02 -4.95 7.67
C GLY A 75 -9.02 -3.95 7.14
N ILE A 76 -8.06 -4.48 6.40
CA ILE A 76 -7.07 -3.70 5.65
C ILE A 76 -7.40 -3.84 4.17
N VAL A 77 -7.48 -2.71 3.49
CA VAL A 77 -7.68 -2.65 2.04
C VAL A 77 -6.33 -2.36 1.40
N ALA A 78 -5.85 -3.24 0.55
CA ALA A 78 -4.55 -3.14 -0.10
C ALA A 78 -4.71 -3.15 -1.62
N LEU A 79 -3.96 -2.28 -2.30
CA LEU A 79 -3.93 -2.17 -3.76
C LEU A 79 -2.48 -2.01 -4.24
N VAL A 80 -2.11 -2.74 -5.29
CA VAL A 80 -0.85 -2.53 -6.01
C VAL A 80 -1.19 -1.92 -7.37
N HIS A 81 -0.65 -0.74 -7.64
CA HIS A 81 -0.89 0.01 -8.88
C HIS A 81 0.43 0.61 -9.39
N ASP A 82 0.43 1.18 -10.61
CA ASP A 82 1.61 1.87 -11.14
C ASP A 82 1.88 3.15 -10.36
N ASN A 83 3.16 3.49 -10.15
CA ASN A 83 3.54 4.64 -9.34
C ASN A 83 3.11 6.00 -9.90
N SER A 84 2.74 6.05 -11.18
CA SER A 84 2.27 7.24 -11.88
C SER A 84 0.74 7.34 -11.94
N GLU A 85 0.03 6.28 -11.56
CA GLU A 85 -1.43 6.21 -11.60
C GLU A 85 -2.05 6.62 -10.26
N VAL A 86 -3.27 7.16 -10.33
CA VAL A 86 -4.07 7.46 -9.14
C VAL A 86 -4.70 6.15 -8.63
N PRO A 87 -4.52 5.79 -7.35
CA PRO A 87 -5.04 4.54 -6.81
C PRO A 87 -6.58 4.50 -6.84
N ASN A 88 -7.13 3.45 -7.44
CA ASN A 88 -8.57 3.19 -7.44
C ASN A 88 -8.94 2.03 -6.49
N VAL A 89 -8.93 2.34 -5.20
CA VAL A 89 -9.18 1.36 -4.13
C VAL A 89 -10.60 0.79 -4.11
N GLU A 90 -11.56 1.42 -4.80
CA GLU A 90 -12.96 0.96 -4.81
C GLU A 90 -13.19 -0.19 -5.78
N MET A 91 -12.41 -0.28 -6.86
CA MET A 91 -12.59 -1.29 -7.90
C MET A 91 -11.58 -2.45 -7.84
N GLU A 92 -10.32 -2.18 -7.49
CA GLU A 92 -9.22 -3.12 -7.71
C GLU A 92 -8.55 -3.65 -6.44
N ALA A 93 -9.08 -3.28 -5.27
CA ALA A 93 -8.44 -3.60 -4.01
C ALA A 93 -8.65 -5.04 -3.55
N VAL A 94 -7.69 -5.51 -2.76
CA VAL A 94 -7.72 -6.77 -2.03
C VAL A 94 -8.01 -6.50 -0.57
N PHE A 95 -8.98 -7.24 -0.02
CA PHE A 95 -9.36 -7.16 1.39
C PHE A 95 -8.57 -8.17 2.21
N LEU A 96 -7.89 -7.69 3.25
CA LEU A 96 -7.08 -8.49 4.16
C LEU A 96 -7.68 -8.44 5.56
N SER A 97 -7.91 -9.61 6.14
CA SER A 97 -8.43 -9.73 7.51
C SER A 97 -7.35 -9.42 8.55
N PRO A 98 -7.70 -8.71 9.63
CA PRO A 98 -6.77 -8.46 10.74
C PRO A 98 -6.46 -9.76 11.49
N GLY A 99 -5.39 -9.75 12.29
CA GLY A 99 -5.00 -10.89 13.13
C GLY A 99 -4.34 -12.07 12.40
N ARG A 100 -4.05 -11.94 11.09
CA ARG A 100 -3.36 -12.96 10.30
C ARG A 100 -2.22 -12.37 9.49
N HIS A 101 -1.20 -13.17 9.22
CA HIS A 101 -0.13 -12.82 8.30
C HIS A 101 -0.56 -13.14 6.86
N HIS A 102 -0.54 -12.14 5.99
CA HIS A 102 -0.88 -12.27 4.57
C HIS A 102 0.38 -12.13 3.71
N ARG A 103 0.57 -13.03 2.75
CA ARG A 103 1.66 -12.97 1.78
C ARG A 103 1.07 -12.89 0.37
N LEU A 104 1.21 -11.73 -0.26
CA LEU A 104 0.73 -11.47 -1.61
C LEU A 104 1.90 -11.52 -2.59
N GLY A 105 1.78 -12.31 -3.65
CA GLY A 105 2.76 -12.38 -4.73
C GLY A 105 2.19 -11.73 -5.98
N PHE A 106 2.92 -10.80 -6.57
CA PHE A 106 2.49 -10.09 -7.77
C PHE A 106 3.41 -10.41 -8.94
N LYS A 107 2.82 -10.49 -10.14
CA LYS A 107 3.56 -10.63 -11.41
C LYS A 107 3.09 -9.56 -12.37
N LYS A 108 4.00 -8.66 -12.76
CA LYS A 108 3.69 -7.60 -13.72
C LYS A 108 3.41 -8.21 -15.10
N LYS A 109 2.27 -7.86 -15.70
CA LYS A 109 1.94 -8.18 -17.10
C LYS A 109 1.69 -6.89 -17.84
N LYS A 110 2.51 -6.59 -18.85
CA LYS A 110 2.30 -5.43 -19.73
C LYS A 110 1.54 -5.90 -20.97
N SER A 111 0.35 -5.38 -21.19
CA SER A 111 -0.37 -5.57 -22.46
C SER A 111 -0.07 -4.37 -23.34
N LEU A 112 0.78 -4.54 -24.35
CA LEU A 112 0.85 -3.56 -25.44
C LEU A 112 -0.28 -3.89 -26.42
N PHE A 113 -1.28 -3.03 -26.49
CA PHE A 113 -2.12 -2.98 -27.68
C PHE A 113 -1.33 -2.21 -28.75
N LEU A 114 -0.90 -2.92 -29.78
CA LEU A 114 -0.46 -2.27 -31.02
C LEU A 114 -1.73 -1.75 -31.70
N ALA A 115 -1.86 -0.43 -31.73
CA ALA A 115 -2.85 0.27 -32.55
C ALA A 115 -2.36 0.36 -33.99
#